data_AF-A0A945VVQ0-F1
#
_entry.id   AF-A0A945VVQ0-F1
#
_cell.length_a   1.000
_cell.length_b   1.000
_cell.length_c   1.000
_cell.angle_alpha   90.00
_cell.angle_beta   90.00
_cell.angle_gamma   90.00
#
_symmetry.space_group_name_H-M   'P 1'
#
loop_
_entity.id
_entity.type
_entity.pdbx_description
1 polymer ?
#
loop_
_entity_poly.entity_id
_entity_poly.type
_entity_poly.pdbx_seq_one_letter_code
_entity_poly.pdbx_strand_id
1 'polypeptide(L)'
;MTSDPVSDLKSREYRRIKSWRDDNPDKIRQYNREYYLRKKNGLVETKHTGDDACRCGGKLIFSRKVGDDYIMKCKTCLKTKVVNG
;
A
#
# COMPACT_ATOMS: atom_id res chain seq x y z
N MET A 1 14.38 3.17 -30.57
CA MET A 1 13.83 3.16 -29.21
C MET A 1 12.34 2.88 -29.31
N THR A 2 11.94 1.62 -29.22
CA THR A 2 10.54 1.18 -29.30
C THR A 2 9.95 1.21 -27.90
N SER A 3 9.09 2.18 -27.64
CA SER A 3 8.33 2.27 -26.39
C SER A 3 7.43 1.05 -26.27
N ASP A 4 7.57 0.28 -25.17
CA ASP A 4 6.78 -0.92 -24.95
C ASP A 4 5.28 -0.58 -24.89
N PRO A 5 4.43 -1.10 -25.79
CA PRO A 5 3.02 -0.71 -25.89
C PRO A 5 2.21 -1.03 -24.62
N VAL A 6 2.64 -2.04 -23.85
CA VAL A 6 2.01 -2.41 -22.57
C VAL A 6 2.28 -1.36 -21.48
N SER A 7 3.43 -0.69 -21.52
CA SER A 7 3.78 0.35 -20.55
C SER A 7 2.94 1.62 -20.75
N ASP A 8 2.74 2.03 -22.00
CA ASP A 8 1.95 3.23 -22.33
C ASP A 8 0.44 3.02 -22.04
N LEU A 9 -0.08 1.81 -22.25
CA LEU A 9 -1.46 1.45 -21.89
C LEU A 9 -1.69 1.56 -20.36
N LYS A 10 -0.76 1.04 -19.55
CA LYS A 10 -0.81 1.18 -18.09
C LYS A 10 -0.71 2.66 -17.66
N SER A 11 0.10 3.45 -18.34
CA SER A 11 0.25 4.88 -18.07
C SER A 11 -1.00 5.70 -18.45
N ARG A 12 -1.75 5.32 -19.48
CA ARG A 12 -3.03 5.95 -19.85
C ARG A 12 -4.15 5.57 -18.90
N GLU A 13 -4.23 4.30 -18.54
CA GLU A 13 -5.22 3.81 -17.58
C GLU A 13 -5.01 4.45 -16.20
N TYR A 14 -3.76 4.55 -15.74
CA TYR A 14 -3.41 5.27 -14.52
C TYR A 14 -3.87 6.73 -14.56
N ARG A 15 -3.61 7.45 -15.66
CA ARG A 15 -4.05 8.85 -15.84
C ARG A 15 -5.57 8.99 -15.81
N ARG A 16 -6.31 8.07 -16.44
CA ARG A 16 -7.78 8.05 -16.42
C ARG A 16 -8.33 7.82 -15.01
N ILE A 17 -7.76 6.84 -14.29
CA ILE A 17 -8.14 6.54 -12.91
C ILE A 17 -7.83 7.75 -12.01
N LYS A 18 -6.67 8.38 -12.17
CA LYS A 18 -6.29 9.57 -11.39
C LYS A 18 -7.28 10.72 -11.60
N SER A 19 -7.57 11.09 -12.86
CA SER A 19 -8.54 12.15 -13.17
C SER A 19 -9.91 11.88 -12.54
N TRP A 20 -10.40 10.65 -12.67
CA TRP A 20 -11.69 10.28 -12.07
C TRP A 20 -11.70 10.40 -10.54
N ARG A 21 -10.57 10.07 -9.87
CA ARG A 21 -10.44 10.23 -8.41
C ARG A 21 -10.46 11.69 -8.00
N ASP A 22 -9.80 12.55 -8.77
CA ASP A 22 -9.75 13.99 -8.54
C ASP A 22 -11.15 14.62 -8.70
N ASP A 23 -11.93 14.15 -9.69
CA ASP A 23 -13.31 14.60 -9.94
C ASP A 23 -14.36 14.03 -8.96
N ASN A 24 -14.01 12.99 -8.18
CA ASN A 24 -14.95 12.30 -7.27
C ASN A 24 -14.43 12.22 -5.82
N PRO A 25 -14.05 13.34 -5.18
CA PRO A 25 -13.36 13.34 -3.89
C PRO A 25 -14.19 12.67 -2.77
N ASP A 26 -15.52 12.79 -2.79
CA ASP A 26 -16.41 12.19 -1.79
C ASP A 26 -16.44 10.67 -1.86
N LYS A 27 -16.48 10.12 -3.08
CA LYS A 27 -16.45 8.66 -3.28
C LYS A 27 -15.11 8.08 -2.82
N ILE A 28 -14.01 8.83 -3.01
CA ILE A 28 -12.69 8.43 -2.53
C ILE A 28 -12.63 8.48 -1.00
N ARG A 29 -13.17 9.53 -0.37
CA ARG A 29 -13.26 9.62 1.09
C ARG A 29 -14.07 8.47 1.69
N GLN A 30 -15.23 8.16 1.10
CA GLN A 30 -16.07 7.04 1.53
C GLN A 30 -15.33 5.70 1.37
N TYR A 31 -14.74 5.44 0.20
CA TYR A 31 -13.98 4.22 -0.06
C TYR A 31 -12.82 4.06 0.93
N ASN A 32 -12.06 5.12 1.18
CA ASN A 32 -10.96 5.10 2.15
C ASN A 32 -11.48 4.82 3.56
N ARG A 33 -12.56 5.47 4.00
CA ARG A 33 -13.18 5.24 5.31
C ARG A 33 -13.61 3.78 5.46
N GLU A 34 -14.28 3.22 4.47
CA GLU A 34 -14.69 1.82 4.48
C GLU A 34 -13.50 0.86 4.47
N TYR A 35 -12.45 1.17 3.72
CA TYR A 35 -11.21 0.41 3.73
C TYR A 35 -10.55 0.42 5.11
N TYR A 36 -10.47 1.58 5.77
CA TYR A 36 -9.94 1.69 7.14
C TYR A 36 -10.79 0.94 8.15
N LEU A 37 -12.12 1.01 8.05
CA LEU A 37 -13.03 0.28 8.95
C LEU A 37 -12.91 -1.23 8.74
N ARG A 38 -12.86 -1.69 7.49
CA ARG A 38 -12.65 -3.11 7.18
C ARG A 38 -11.27 -3.60 7.65
N LYS A 39 -10.22 -2.79 7.50
CA LYS A 39 -8.87 -3.10 8.02
C LYS A 39 -8.85 -3.14 9.56
N LYS A 40 -9.48 -2.18 10.23
CA LYS A 40 -9.62 -2.14 11.70
C LYS A 40 -10.36 -3.38 12.22
N ASN A 41 -11.38 -3.83 11.48
CA ASN A 41 -12.17 -5.01 11.83
C ASN A 41 -11.57 -6.33 11.34
N GLY A 42 -10.37 -6.32 10.73
CA GLY A 42 -9.71 -7.52 10.19
C GLY A 42 -10.40 -8.17 8.99
N LEU A 43 -11.35 -7.47 8.35
CA LEU A 43 -12.17 -7.95 7.22
C LEU A 43 -11.52 -7.76 5.85
N VAL A 44 -10.38 -7.06 5.80
CA VAL A 44 -9.55 -6.96 4.59
C VAL A 44 -8.22 -7.61 4.92
N GLU A 45 -8.02 -8.81 4.39
CA GLU A 45 -6.69 -9.35 4.21
C GLU A 45 -5.99 -8.45 3.21
N THR A 46 -5.07 -7.62 3.69
CA THR A 46 -4.11 -6.97 2.79
C THR A 46 -3.40 -8.09 2.05
N LYS A 47 -3.69 -8.27 0.75
CA LYS A 47 -2.69 -8.84 -0.15
C LYS A 47 -1.50 -7.90 -0.04
N HIS A 48 -0.51 -8.32 0.74
CA HIS A 48 0.73 -7.62 0.99
C HIS A 48 1.43 -7.42 -0.35
N THR A 49 1.15 -6.30 -1.00
CA THR A 49 1.77 -5.94 -2.28
C THR A 49 3.24 -5.60 -1.99
N GLY A 50 4.12 -6.54 -2.34
CA GLY A 50 5.53 -6.29 -2.68
C GLY A 50 6.52 -6.00 -1.55
N ASP A 51 6.12 -5.35 -0.45
CA ASP A 51 7.09 -4.76 0.49
C ASP A 51 6.91 -5.08 1.98
N ASP A 52 5.81 -5.73 2.36
CA ASP A 52 5.52 -6.12 3.76
C ASP A 52 6.10 -7.49 4.15
N ALA A 53 6.85 -8.12 3.24
CA ALA A 53 7.56 -9.37 3.51
C ALA A 53 8.99 -9.07 3.98
N CYS A 54 9.39 -9.66 5.09
CA CYS A 54 10.79 -9.67 5.46
C CYS A 54 11.57 -10.52 4.44
N ARG A 55 12.84 -10.21 4.19
CA ARG A 55 13.72 -10.98 3.28
C ARG A 55 13.78 -12.49 3.62
N CYS A 56 13.46 -12.87 4.85
CA CYS A 56 13.36 -14.27 5.27
C CYS A 56 12.00 -14.93 4.96
N GLY A 57 11.12 -14.27 4.21
CA GLY A 57 9.73 -14.70 3.97
C GLY A 57 8.78 -14.51 5.16
N GLY A 58 9.28 -13.96 6.28
CA GLY A 58 8.50 -13.75 7.50
C GLY A 58 7.60 -12.50 7.43
N LYS A 59 6.50 -12.53 8.19
CA LYS A 59 5.55 -11.41 8.26
C LYS A 59 6.15 -10.24 9.04
N LEU A 60 6.17 -9.05 8.41
CA LEU A 60 6.48 -7.81 9.10
C LEU A 60 5.22 -7.32 9.85
N ILE A 61 5.39 -6.98 11.13
CA ILE A 61 4.36 -6.40 11.98
C ILE A 61 4.78 -4.99 12.39
N PHE A 62 3.81 -4.10 12.56
CA PHE A 62 4.09 -2.77 13.09
C PHE A 62 4.67 -2.87 14.51
N SER A 63 5.73 -2.11 14.77
CA SER A 63 6.38 -2.03 16.08
C SER A 63 6.11 -0.67 16.73
N ARG A 64 6.56 0.43 16.11
CA ARG A 64 6.38 1.80 16.61
C ARG A 64 6.55 2.84 15.51
N LYS A 65 6.09 4.08 15.75
CA LYS A 65 6.34 5.24 14.88
C LYS A 65 7.50 6.06 15.47
N VAL A 66 8.38 6.59 14.61
CA VAL A 66 9.44 7.53 15.00
C VAL A 66 9.40 8.70 14.03
N GLY A 67 8.93 9.87 14.48
CA GLY A 67 8.65 11.00 13.59
C GLY A 67 7.57 10.65 12.58
N ASP A 68 7.90 10.69 11.29
CA ASP A 68 7.05 10.27 10.18
C ASP A 68 7.29 8.84 9.70
N ASP A 69 8.29 8.17 10.26
CA ASP A 69 8.66 6.82 9.85
C ASP A 69 7.93 5.75 10.66
N TYR A 70 7.55 4.67 9.97
CA TYR A 70 7.02 3.45 10.57
C TYR A 70 8.12 2.40 10.73
N ILE A 71 8.30 1.93 11.96
CA ILE A 71 9.21 0.83 12.28
C ILE A 71 8.43 -0.48 12.27
N MET A 72 8.78 -1.36 11.33
CA MET A 72 8.19 -2.70 11.17
C MET A 72 9.17 -3.77 11.66
N LYS A 73 8.72 -4.79 12.38
CA LYS A 73 9.54 -5.90 12.90
C LYS A 73 9.09 -7.24 12.31
N CYS A 74 10.03 -8.08 11.90
CA CYS A 74 9.73 -9.43 11.43
C CYS A 74 9.41 -10.33 12.62
N LYS A 75 8.29 -11.05 12.55
CA LYS A 75 7.92 -12.00 13.62
C LYS A 75 8.83 -13.25 13.65
N THR A 76 9.45 -13.58 12.52
CA THR A 76 10.29 -14.79 12.36
C THR A 76 11.75 -14.52 12.72
N CYS A 77 12.39 -13.52 12.09
CA CYS A 77 13.82 -13.26 12.28
C CYS A 77 14.12 -12.02 13.13
N LEU A 78 13.09 -11.37 13.69
CA LEU A 78 13.18 -10.20 14.57
C LEU A 78 13.86 -8.95 13.96
N LYS A 79 14.25 -9.00 12.68
CA LYS A 79 14.81 -7.87 11.94
C LYS A 79 13.79 -6.75 11.78
N THR A 80 14.30 -5.53 11.73
CA THR A 80 13.51 -4.30 11.62
C THR A 80 13.61 -3.72 10.20
N LYS A 81 12.52 -3.23 9.65
CA LYS A 81 12.44 -2.46 8.40
C LYS A 81 11.82 -1.10 8.73
N VAL A 82 12.41 -0.03 8.22
CA VAL A 82 11.86 1.33 8.30
C VAL A 82 11.09 1.61 7.02
N VAL A 83 9.89 2.17 7.14
CA VAL A 83 9.03 2.54 6.01
C VAL A 83 8.62 3.99 6.20
N ASN A 84 8.95 4.85 5.23
CA ASN A 84 8.58 6.27 5.26
C ASN A 84 7.06 6.40 5.14
N GLY A 85 6.46 7.22 5.99
CA GLY A 85 5.01 7.38 6.11
C GLY A 85 4.39 8.49 5.26
#